data_AF-A0A357T2D6-F1
#
_entry.id   AF-A0A357T2D6-F1
#
_cell.length_a   1.000
_cell.length_b   1.000
_cell.length_c   1.000
_cell.angle_alpha   90.00
_cell.angle_beta   90.00
_cell.angle_gamma   90.00
#
_symmetry.space_group_name_H-M   'P 1'
#
loop_
_entity.id
_entity.type
_entity.pdbx_description
1 polymer ?
#
loop_
_entity_poly.entity_id
_entity_poly.type
_entity_poly.pdbx_seq_one_letter_code
_entity_poly.pdbx_strand_id
1 'polypeptide(L)'
;KFKNGDFLLQAENLRYNQKEEFLQAENRIKLITSFGTWEGEKIEYSFRNNKGEISAPRGVVGETLVSGEKAEINEEILFLNDTSFTKCDLATPCIKIKASKVQLVEKRVKV
;
A
#
# COMPACT_ATOMS: atom_id res chain seq x y z
N LYS A 1 -11.82 -1.17 12.00
CA LYS A 1 -10.54 -0.44 12.20
C LYS A 1 -9.61 -1.30 13.06
N PHE A 2 -8.32 -1.37 12.71
CA PHE A 2 -7.26 -2.08 13.44
C PHE A 2 -6.07 -1.13 13.64
N LYS A 3 -5.39 -1.23 14.79
CA LYS A 3 -4.20 -0.42 15.10
C LYS A 3 -3.17 -1.26 15.85
N ASN A 4 -1.92 -1.24 15.39
CA ASN A 4 -0.76 -1.81 16.07
C ASN A 4 0.48 -0.95 15.80
N GLY A 5 0.97 -0.22 16.81
CA GLY A 5 2.04 0.77 16.60
C GLY A 5 1.67 1.81 15.53
N ASP A 6 2.53 1.93 14.53
CA ASP A 6 2.37 2.81 13.36
C ASP A 6 1.50 2.21 12.25
N PHE A 7 1.07 0.95 12.40
CA PHE A 7 0.16 0.29 11.48
C PHE A 7 -1.29 0.64 11.85
N LEU A 8 -1.96 1.40 10.99
CA LEU A 8 -3.39 1.70 11.11
C LEU A 8 -4.15 1.26 9.87
N LEU A 9 -5.12 0.36 10.03
CA LEU A 9 -5.96 -0.12 8.95
C LEU A 9 -7.43 0.20 9.20
N GLN A 10 -8.08 0.79 8.21
CA GLN A 10 -9.52 0.99 8.12
C GLN A 10 -10.05 0.24 6.91
N ALA A 11 -11.18 -0.43 7.06
CA ALA A 11 -11.86 -1.20 6.01
C ALA A 11 -13.29 -1.50 6.48
N GLU A 12 -14.15 -1.90 5.55
CA GLU A 12 -15.50 -2.36 5.88
C GLU A 12 -15.48 -3.74 6.53
N ASN A 13 -14.75 -4.69 5.91
CA ASN A 13 -14.58 -6.04 6.43
C ASN A 13 -13.15 -6.22 6.93
N LEU A 14 -12.99 -6.60 8.19
CA LEU A 14 -11.68 -6.84 8.80
C LEU A 14 -11.73 -8.10 9.66
N ARG A 15 -10.77 -9.00 9.44
CA ARG A 15 -10.59 -10.25 10.19
C ARG A 15 -9.17 -10.34 10.66
N TYR A 16 -8.98 -10.61 11.95
CA TYR A 16 -7.67 -10.83 12.55
C TYR A 16 -7.65 -12.20 13.22
N ASN A 17 -6.79 -13.09 12.72
CA ASN A 17 -6.49 -14.36 13.36
C ASN A 17 -5.35 -14.14 14.36
N GLN A 18 -5.67 -14.10 15.64
CA GLN A 18 -4.68 -13.92 16.71
C GLN A 18 -3.67 -15.07 16.80
N LYS A 19 -4.11 -16.31 16.52
CA LYS A 19 -3.23 -17.49 16.60
C LYS A 19 -2.16 -17.42 15.52
N GLU A 20 -2.55 -17.05 14.30
CA GLU A 20 -1.65 -16.96 13.15
C GLU A 20 -0.99 -15.58 13.01
N GLU A 21 -1.42 -14.62 13.82
CA GLU A 21 -1.09 -13.19 13.74
C GLU A 21 -1.26 -12.66 12.31
N PHE A 22 -2.39 -13.00 11.70
CA PHE A 22 -2.70 -12.72 10.31
C PHE A 22 -3.95 -11.86 10.18
N LEU A 23 -3.86 -10.80 9.38
CA LEU A 23 -4.89 -9.80 9.17
C LEU A 23 -5.34 -9.85 7.71
N GLN A 24 -6.65 -9.89 7.51
CA GLN A 24 -7.27 -9.74 6.20
C GLN A 24 -8.28 -8.61 6.29
N ALA A 25 -8.30 -7.75 5.28
CA ALA A 25 -9.35 -6.76 5.14
C ALA A 25 -9.71 -6.51 3.68
N GLU A 26 -10.98 -6.19 3.45
CA GLU A 26 -11.58 -6.04 2.12
C GLU A 26 -12.53 -4.84 2.10
N ASN A 27 -12.70 -4.27 0.90
CA ASN A 27 -13.55 -3.13 0.56
C ASN A 27 -13.14 -1.83 1.25
N ARG A 28 -12.76 -0.85 0.41
CA ARG A 28 -12.37 0.51 0.82
C ARG A 28 -11.28 0.48 1.90
N ILE A 29 -10.21 -0.27 1.64
CA ILE A 29 -9.12 -0.31 2.60
C ILE A 29 -8.41 1.06 2.61
N LYS A 30 -8.03 1.51 3.81
CA LYS A 30 -7.14 2.63 4.02
C LYS A 30 -6.12 2.24 5.07
N LEU A 31 -4.89 2.05 4.63
CA LEU A 31 -3.73 1.69 5.41
C LEU A 31 -2.85 2.91 5.62
N ILE A 32 -2.43 3.15 6.85
CA ILE A 32 -1.39 4.12 7.20
C ILE A 32 -0.22 3.35 7.82
N THR A 33 0.98 3.55 7.28
CA THR A 33 2.24 2.98 7.75
C THR A 33 3.37 4.00 7.63
N SER A 34 4.60 3.63 7.99
CA SER A 34 5.80 4.44 7.76
C SER A 34 6.05 4.76 6.27
N PHE A 35 5.55 3.93 5.35
CA PHE A 35 5.65 4.17 3.90
C PHE A 35 4.68 5.24 3.38
N GLY A 36 3.70 5.64 4.18
CA GLY A 36 2.68 6.60 3.81
C GLY A 36 1.26 6.08 3.98
N THR A 37 0.33 6.72 3.28
CA THR A 37 -1.09 6.34 3.27
C THR A 37 -1.43 5.67 1.95
N TRP A 38 -2.05 4.50 2.05
CA TRP A 38 -2.39 3.63 0.93
C TRP A 38 -3.86 3.25 1.00
N GLU A 39 -4.53 3.31 -0.13
CA GLU A 39 -5.87 2.82 -0.38
C GLU A 39 -5.79 1.60 -1.31
N GLY A 40 -6.85 0.80 -1.36
CA GLY A 40 -6.92 -0.38 -2.22
C GLY A 40 -8.22 -1.16 -2.04
N GLU A 41 -8.25 -2.35 -2.61
CA GLU A 41 -9.43 -3.24 -2.57
C GLU A 41 -9.34 -4.29 -1.46
N LYS A 42 -8.15 -4.86 -1.27
CA LYS A 42 -7.87 -5.93 -0.32
C LYS A 42 -6.49 -5.78 0.27
N ILE A 43 -6.33 -6.16 1.53
CA ILE A 43 -5.04 -6.34 2.19
C ILE A 43 -4.97 -7.67 2.93
N GLU A 44 -3.83 -8.33 2.81
CA GLU A 44 -3.44 -9.47 3.64
C GLU A 44 -2.11 -9.16 4.30
N TYR A 45 -1.99 -9.35 5.61
CA TYR A 45 -0.78 -8.99 6.35
C TYR A 45 -0.50 -9.98 7.48
N SER A 46 0.72 -10.47 7.54
CA SER A 46 1.24 -11.37 8.57
C SER A 46 2.20 -10.60 9.48
N PHE A 47 1.82 -10.44 10.74
CA PHE A 47 2.66 -9.80 11.75
C PHE A 47 3.83 -10.70 12.19
N ARG A 48 3.76 -12.02 11.96
CA ARG A 48 4.86 -12.96 12.28
C ARG A 48 6.12 -12.71 11.48
N ASN A 49 5.96 -12.35 10.21
CA ASN A 49 7.07 -12.20 9.27
C ASN A 49 7.11 -10.79 8.64
N ASN A 50 6.28 -9.86 9.12
CA ASN A 50 6.18 -8.48 8.63
C ASN A 50 5.98 -8.38 7.11
N LYS A 51 5.19 -9.31 6.55
CA LYS A 51 4.87 -9.36 5.12
C LYS A 51 3.40 -9.13 4.87
N GLY A 52 3.09 -8.47 3.78
CA GLY A 52 1.72 -8.33 3.34
C GLY A 52 1.59 -7.92 1.90
N GLU A 53 0.35 -7.87 1.45
CA GLU A 53 -0.02 -7.60 0.09
C GLU A 53 -1.23 -6.68 0.04
N ILE A 54 -1.20 -5.71 -0.85
CA ILE A 54 -2.32 -4.81 -1.14
C ILE A 54 -2.68 -4.96 -2.62
N SER A 55 -3.97 -5.17 -2.90
CA SER A 55 -4.50 -5.19 -4.26
C SER A 55 -4.97 -3.79 -4.69
N ALA A 56 -4.66 -3.43 -5.94
CA ALA A 56 -4.94 -2.13 -6.54
C ALA A 56 -4.50 -0.94 -5.65
N PRO A 57 -3.24 -0.92 -5.16
CA PRO A 57 -2.76 0.13 -4.27
C PRO A 57 -2.87 1.50 -4.94
N ARG A 58 -3.39 2.48 -4.21
CA ARG A 58 -3.33 3.91 -4.56
C ARG A 58 -2.86 4.72 -3.36
N GLY A 59 -1.89 5.60 -3.54
CA GLY A 59 -1.32 6.38 -2.44
C GLY A 59 -0.72 7.68 -2.91
N VAL A 60 -0.27 8.48 -1.94
CA VAL A 60 0.43 9.73 -2.18
C VAL A 60 1.82 9.64 -1.54
N VAL A 61 2.85 9.86 -2.35
CA VAL A 61 4.25 9.93 -1.91
C VAL A 61 4.79 11.32 -2.26
N GLY A 62 4.93 12.17 -1.24
CA GLY A 62 5.20 13.60 -1.46
C GLY A 62 4.04 14.28 -2.19
N GLU A 63 4.31 14.83 -3.37
CA GLU A 63 3.30 15.44 -4.25
C GLU A 63 2.86 14.51 -5.40
N THR A 64 3.28 13.25 -5.38
CA THR A 64 3.05 12.32 -6.49
C THR A 64 1.99 11.29 -6.11
N LEU A 65 0.96 11.19 -6.94
CA LEU A 65 0.00 10.10 -6.91
C LEU A 65 0.65 8.85 -7.47
N VAL A 66 0.57 7.78 -6.70
CA VAL A 66 1.10 6.46 -7.02
C VAL A 66 -0.07 5.49 -7.08
N SER A 67 -0.14 4.70 -8.14
CA SER A 67 -1.12 3.62 -8.26
C SER A 67 -0.50 2.42 -8.95
N GLY A 68 -0.83 1.21 -8.54
CA GLY A 68 -0.33 -0.01 -9.19
C GLY A 68 -1.37 -1.13 -9.18
N GLU A 69 -0.99 -2.28 -9.73
CA GLU A 69 -1.83 -3.48 -9.66
C GLU A 69 -1.74 -4.13 -8.28
N LYS A 70 -0.53 -4.15 -7.71
CA LYS A 70 -0.23 -4.84 -6.46
C LYS A 70 0.91 -4.15 -5.70
N ALA A 71 0.79 -4.10 -4.38
CA ALA A 71 1.89 -3.74 -3.48
C ALA A 71 2.24 -4.94 -2.59
N GLU A 72 3.53 -5.22 -2.43
CA GLU A 72 4.05 -6.19 -1.48
C GLU A 72 4.82 -5.45 -0.40
N ILE A 73 4.41 -5.63 0.85
CA ILE A 73 5.13 -5.16 2.03
C ILE A 73 6.07 -6.29 2.44
N ASN A 74 7.35 -5.97 2.58
CA ASN A 74 8.35 -6.88 3.11
C ASN A 74 9.26 -6.10 4.06
N GLU A 75 9.04 -6.27 5.36
CA GLU A 75 9.76 -5.55 6.40
C GLU A 75 9.66 -4.02 6.18
N GLU A 76 10.79 -3.37 5.90
CA GLU A 76 10.92 -1.91 5.68
C GLU A 76 10.92 -1.53 4.19
N ILE A 77 10.39 -2.40 3.32
CA ILE A 77 10.33 -2.17 1.89
C ILE A 77 8.91 -2.39 1.36
N LEU A 78 8.42 -1.44 0.57
CA LEU A 78 7.22 -1.60 -0.23
C LEU A 78 7.61 -1.78 -1.70
N PHE A 79 7.28 -2.94 -2.27
CA PHE A 79 7.39 -3.20 -3.70
C PHE A 79 6.06 -2.92 -4.36
N LEU A 80 6.05 -2.09 -5.39
CA LEU A 80 4.86 -1.83 -6.20
C LEU A 80 5.08 -2.42 -7.59
N ASN A 81 4.12 -3.22 -8.06
CA ASN A 81 4.15 -3.84 -9.38
C ASN A 81 3.19 -3.09 -10.31
N ASP A 82 3.59 -2.97 -11.57
CA ASP A 82 2.85 -2.29 -12.65
C ASP A 82 2.35 -0.91 -12.24
N THR A 83 3.30 -0.10 -11.75
CA THR A 83 3.04 1.17 -11.10
C THR A 83 3.00 2.32 -12.10
N SER A 84 2.10 3.25 -11.82
CA SER A 84 1.96 4.53 -12.49
C SER A 84 2.16 5.66 -11.48
N PHE A 85 2.96 6.65 -11.88
CA PHE A 85 3.18 7.89 -11.15
C PHE A 85 2.59 9.06 -11.91
N THR A 86 1.86 9.93 -11.22
CA THR A 86 1.44 11.21 -11.79
C THR A 86 1.41 12.31 -10.73
N LYS A 87 1.73 13.54 -11.14
CA LYS A 87 1.60 14.74 -10.30
C LYS A 87 0.23 15.40 -10.38
N CYS A 88 -0.61 14.99 -11.34
CA CYS A 88 -1.91 15.62 -11.60
C CYS A 88 -3.03 14.59 -11.45
N ASP A 89 -4.03 14.88 -10.61
CA ASP A 89 -5.25 14.07 -10.49
C ASP A 89 -6.30 14.50 -11.54
N LEU A 90 -5.91 14.45 -12.82
CA LEU A 90 -6.78 14.79 -13.95
C LEU A 90 -7.09 13.52 -14.75
N ALA A 91 -8.28 13.47 -15.36
CA ALA A 91 -8.70 12.36 -16.23
C ALA A 91 -7.67 12.03 -17.33
N THR A 92 -6.91 13.04 -17.77
CA THR A 92 -5.66 12.85 -18.52
C THR A 92 -4.51 13.44 -17.71
N PRO A 93 -3.58 12.61 -17.21
CA PRO A 93 -2.48 13.09 -16.37
C PRO A 93 -1.52 13.97 -17.19
N CYS A 94 -1.07 15.08 -16.60
CA CYS A 94 -0.10 15.98 -17.23
C CYS A 94 1.21 15.25 -17.59
N ILE A 95 1.64 14.33 -16.71
CA ILE A 95 2.79 13.45 -16.87
C ILE A 95 2.42 12.10 -16.25
N LYS A 96 2.65 11.00 -16.96
CA LYS A 96 2.45 9.63 -16.48
C LYS A 96 3.73 8.82 -16.70
N ILE A 97 4.40 8.45 -15.61
CA ILE A 97 5.56 7.56 -15.65
C ILE A 97 5.07 6.17 -15.27
N LYS A 98 5.39 5.16 -16.09
CA LYS A 98 5.08 3.75 -15.80
C LYS A 98 6.35 2.98 -15.53
N ALA A 99 6.31 2.13 -14.50
CA ALA A 99 7.40 1.22 -14.16
C ALA A 99 6.81 -0.15 -13.79
N SER A 100 7.41 -1.23 -14.28
CA SER A 100 6.96 -2.59 -13.98
C SER A 100 7.17 -2.97 -12.52
N LYS A 101 8.22 -2.44 -11.89
CA LYS A 101 8.53 -2.64 -10.48
C LYS A 101 9.13 -1.38 -9.89
N VAL A 102 8.67 -1.00 -8.71
CA VAL A 102 9.19 0.14 -7.95
C VAL A 102 9.46 -0.30 -6.52
N GLN A 103 10.56 0.19 -5.96
CA GLN A 103 10.92 -0.04 -4.57
C GLN A 103 10.82 1.27 -3.79
N LEU A 104 9.94 1.30 -2.79
CA LEU A 104 9.95 2.37 -1.79
C LEU A 104 10.66 1.85 -0.55
N VAL A 105 11.76 2.52 -0.21
CA VAL A 105 12.49 2.36 1.05
C VAL A 105 12.25 3.63 1.82
N GLU A 106 12.01 3.56 3.13
CA GLU A 106 11.58 4.69 3.98
C GLU A 106 11.96 6.09 3.45
N LYS A 107 10.93 6.87 3.10
CA LYS A 107 11.00 8.26 2.59
C LYS A 107 11.80 8.49 1.30
N ARG A 108 12.23 7.44 0.58
CA ARG A 108 12.94 7.55 -0.71
C ARG A 108 12.32 6.62 -1.76
N VAL A 109 11.93 7.20 -2.90
CA VAL A 109 11.52 6.44 -4.08
C VAL A 109 12.78 5.97 -4.79
N LYS A 110 12.94 4.65 -4.99
CA LYS A 110 13.95 4.08 -5.89
C LYS A 110 13.23 3.42 -7.07
N VAL A 111 13.41 4.01 -8.25
CA VAL A 111 12.90 3.47 -9.53
C VAL A 111 13.97 2.60 -10.15
#